data_AF-A0ABD6FSS9-F1
#
_entry.id   AF-A0ABD6FSS9-F1
#
_cell.length_a   1.000
_cell.length_b   1.000
_cell.length_c   1.000
_cell.angle_alpha   90.00
_cell.angle_beta   90.00
_cell.angle_gamma   90.00
#
_symmetry.space_group_name_H-M   'P 1'
#
loop_
_entity.id
_entity.type
_entity.pdbx_description
1 polymer ?
#
loop_
_entity_poly.entity_id
_entity_poly.type
_entity_poly.pdbx_seq_one_letter_code
_entity_poly.pdbx_strand_id
1 'polypeptide(L)'
;FRGHSVSASPWYIDGALTTLAVGPTPGEPVFELPGGEDVVIVIPEGVDEPLLDVSSLQETDGSFALEGDVEIIAPNGASLQLAEGTVVTPSEADWDGLFVPPTVVSLTTVSPAGEPESEIILAVKVGSDDVSFEVDPAARLLLPGAAKKNAKVGFIAPGGTFTAITTQCAADSQDAGNAVERDCFIVVGDDIVIWTKHFTTFAAYTQVLASSGADQEFPFVPLTAALAAAGIGLVVLGRRREA
;
A
#
# COMPACT_ATOMS: atom_id res chain seq x y z
N PHE A 1 43.75 -1.57 -16.77
CA PHE A 1 42.75 -0.51 -17.01
C PHE A 1 42.09 -0.70 -18.36
N ARG A 2 40.93 -1.36 -18.40
CA ARG A 2 39.90 -1.13 -19.42
C ARG A 2 38.58 -1.34 -18.71
N GLY A 3 37.99 -0.24 -18.26
CA GLY A 3 36.65 -0.21 -17.69
C GLY A 3 35.66 -0.58 -18.79
N HIS A 4 34.79 -1.53 -18.49
CA HIS A 4 33.56 -1.73 -19.24
C HIS A 4 32.59 -0.67 -18.75
N SER A 5 32.40 0.38 -19.54
CA SER A 5 31.27 1.28 -19.39
C SER A 5 30.02 0.51 -19.80
N VAL A 6 29.22 0.08 -18.83
CA VAL A 6 27.87 -0.42 -19.08
C VAL A 6 27.05 0.80 -19.52
N SER A 7 26.71 0.82 -20.80
CA SER A 7 25.90 1.88 -21.40
C SER A 7 24.43 1.57 -21.14
N ALA A 8 23.95 1.84 -19.93
CA ALA A 8 22.51 1.92 -19.69
C ALA A 8 21.98 3.10 -20.53
N SER A 9 21.27 2.80 -21.62
CA SER A 9 20.65 3.83 -22.46
C SER A 9 19.35 4.29 -21.77
N PRO A 10 19.23 5.56 -21.36
CA PRO A 10 18.02 6.04 -20.70
C PRO A 10 16.92 6.17 -21.75
N TRP A 11 15.90 5.31 -21.66
CA TRP A 11 14.77 5.27 -22.60
C TRP A 11 13.62 6.18 -22.17
N TYR A 12 13.89 7.32 -21.51
CA TYR A 12 12.93 8.42 -21.41
C TYR A 12 13.69 9.69 -21.00
N ILE A 13 13.62 10.75 -21.81
CA ILE A 13 14.09 12.10 -21.44
C ILE A 13 12.87 13.01 -21.50
N ASP A 14 12.19 13.16 -20.36
CA ASP A 14 11.30 14.30 -20.16
C ASP A 14 12.16 15.54 -19.87
N GLY A 15 11.86 16.62 -20.56
CA GLY A 15 12.69 17.82 -20.68
C GLY A 15 12.71 18.73 -19.45
N ALA A 16 12.54 18.20 -18.25
CA ALA A 16 12.54 18.99 -17.00
C ALA A 16 13.06 18.27 -15.75
N LEU A 17 13.65 17.08 -15.85
CA LEU A 17 14.29 16.41 -14.70
C LEU A 17 15.77 16.21 -14.99
N THR A 18 16.63 16.76 -14.13
CA THR A 18 18.09 16.51 -14.15
C THR A 18 18.46 15.11 -13.67
N THR A 19 17.48 14.28 -13.31
CA THR A 19 17.67 12.92 -12.83
C THR A 19 17.42 11.94 -13.98
N LEU A 20 18.46 11.21 -14.38
CA LEU A 20 18.35 10.14 -15.37
C LEU A 20 17.50 9.01 -14.76
N ALA A 21 16.31 8.77 -15.31
CA ALA A 21 15.57 7.55 -15.01
C ALA A 21 16.35 6.34 -15.56
N VAL A 22 16.74 5.44 -14.67
CA VAL A 22 17.48 4.20 -14.98
C VAL A 22 16.68 2.99 -14.50
N GLY A 23 17.06 1.77 -14.86
CA GLY A 23 16.34 0.59 -14.38
C GLY A 23 16.57 -0.66 -15.21
N PRO A 24 15.95 -1.78 -14.82
CA PRO A 24 16.04 -3.04 -15.53
C PRO A 24 15.38 -2.95 -16.91
N THR A 25 15.72 -3.88 -17.79
CA THR A 25 15.10 -4.03 -19.11
C THR A 25 14.57 -5.44 -19.30
N PRO A 26 13.66 -5.69 -20.27
CA PRO A 26 13.18 -7.05 -20.53
C PRO A 26 14.28 -8.07 -20.87
N GLY A 27 15.45 -7.61 -21.36
CA GLY A 27 16.61 -8.47 -21.62
C GLY A 27 17.58 -8.59 -20.44
N GLU A 28 17.49 -7.69 -19.47
CA GLU A 28 18.37 -7.58 -18.31
C GLU A 28 17.50 -7.19 -17.09
N PRO A 29 16.80 -8.16 -16.46
CA PRO A 29 15.82 -7.89 -15.40
C PRO A 29 16.48 -7.56 -14.05
N VAL A 30 17.79 -7.79 -13.92
CA VAL A 30 18.58 -7.44 -12.74
C VAL A 30 19.23 -6.08 -12.97
N PHE A 31 18.99 -5.13 -12.08
CA PHE A 31 19.57 -3.80 -12.11
C PHE A 31 20.44 -3.59 -10.87
N GLU A 32 21.72 -3.26 -11.05
CA GLU A 32 22.62 -2.93 -9.95
C GLU A 32 22.35 -1.50 -9.46
N LEU A 33 22.10 -1.33 -8.16
CA LEU A 33 21.86 -0.01 -7.57
C LEU A 33 23.17 0.80 -7.59
N PRO A 34 23.24 1.96 -8.27
CA PRO A 34 24.42 2.81 -8.19
C PRO A 34 24.56 3.37 -6.77
N GLY A 35 25.75 3.28 -6.19
CA GLY A 35 26.08 3.93 -4.92
C GLY A 35 26.43 5.41 -5.10
N GLY A 36 26.26 6.20 -4.03
CA GLY A 36 26.83 7.55 -3.91
C GLY A 36 26.02 8.72 -4.47
N GLU A 37 24.83 8.51 -5.05
CA GLU A 37 24.02 9.59 -5.64
C GLU A 37 22.52 9.29 -5.67
N ASP A 38 21.71 10.35 -5.76
CA ASP A 38 20.24 10.25 -5.87
C ASP A 38 19.86 9.53 -7.17
N VAL A 39 18.94 8.57 -7.08
CA VAL A 39 18.54 7.76 -8.22
C VAL A 39 17.04 7.53 -8.28
N VAL A 40 16.50 7.70 -9.49
CA VAL A 40 15.13 7.33 -9.82
C VAL A 40 15.17 6.11 -10.74
N ILE A 41 14.65 5.00 -10.24
CA ILE A 41 14.56 3.73 -10.92
C ILE A 41 13.15 3.57 -11.49
N VAL A 42 13.04 3.38 -12.80
CA VAL A 42 11.76 3.11 -13.47
C VAL A 42 11.79 1.70 -14.04
N ILE A 43 10.85 0.86 -13.58
CA ILE A 43 10.68 -0.49 -14.08
C ILE A 43 9.70 -0.43 -15.26
N PRO A 44 10.12 -0.80 -16.48
CA PRO A 44 9.22 -0.84 -17.64
C PRO A 44 8.21 -1.98 -17.54
N GLU A 45 7.10 -1.85 -18.25
CA GLU A 45 6.25 -3.00 -18.57
C GLU A 45 7.04 -4.08 -19.33
N GLY A 46 6.71 -5.35 -19.07
CA GLY A 46 7.34 -6.49 -19.74
C GLY A 46 8.70 -6.91 -19.18
N VAL A 47 9.12 -6.36 -18.03
CA VAL A 47 10.20 -6.94 -17.22
C VAL A 47 9.61 -8.00 -16.31
N ASP A 48 9.90 -9.26 -16.61
CA ASP A 48 9.52 -10.39 -15.77
C ASP A 48 10.49 -10.48 -14.59
N GLU A 49 9.95 -10.59 -13.36
CA GLU A 49 10.72 -10.76 -12.11
C GLU A 49 11.90 -9.77 -11.97
N PRO A 50 11.62 -8.44 -11.96
CA PRO A 50 12.67 -7.46 -11.79
C PRO A 50 13.37 -7.65 -10.44
N LEU A 51 14.70 -7.53 -10.44
CA LEU A 51 15.52 -7.58 -9.24
C LEU A 51 16.43 -6.36 -9.17
N LEU A 52 16.59 -5.82 -7.97
CA LEU A 52 17.56 -4.81 -7.63
C LEU A 52 18.74 -5.50 -6.94
N ASP A 53 19.92 -5.42 -7.53
CA ASP A 53 21.15 -5.95 -6.97
C ASP A 53 21.83 -4.85 -6.13
N VAL A 54 21.92 -5.07 -4.83
CA VAL A 54 22.60 -4.21 -3.87
C VAL A 54 23.86 -4.86 -3.29
N SER A 55 24.31 -5.99 -3.86
CA SER A 55 25.44 -6.76 -3.33
C SER A 55 26.74 -5.95 -3.26
N SER A 56 26.91 -4.96 -4.15
CA SER A 56 28.06 -4.06 -4.15
C SER A 56 28.03 -3.02 -3.01
N LEU A 57 26.87 -2.82 -2.36
CA LEU A 57 26.66 -1.89 -1.25
C LEU A 57 26.67 -2.58 0.12
N GLN A 58 26.64 -3.93 0.15
CA GLN A 58 26.51 -4.69 1.39
C GLN A 58 27.76 -4.62 2.27
N GLU A 59 27.52 -4.51 3.57
CA GLU A 59 28.49 -4.75 4.62
C GLU A 59 28.61 -6.25 4.95
N THR A 60 29.47 -6.58 5.92
CA THR A 60 29.75 -7.99 6.29
C THR A 60 28.53 -8.70 6.90
N ASP A 61 27.59 -7.96 7.46
CA ASP A 61 26.34 -8.49 8.02
C ASP A 61 25.18 -8.49 7.01
N GLY A 62 25.46 -8.20 5.74
CA GLY A 62 24.47 -8.13 4.66
C GLY A 62 23.63 -6.85 4.64
N SER A 63 23.78 -5.99 5.66
CA SER A 63 23.12 -4.67 5.68
C SER A 63 23.74 -3.75 4.64
N PHE A 64 22.99 -2.73 4.22
CA PHE A 64 23.50 -1.66 3.37
C PHE A 64 22.87 -0.33 3.75
N ALA A 65 23.62 0.75 3.55
CA ALA A 65 23.16 2.12 3.76
C ALA A 65 23.09 2.85 2.43
N LEU A 66 22.03 3.65 2.25
CA LEU A 66 21.89 4.48 1.07
C LEU A 66 22.67 5.79 1.24
N GLU A 67 23.49 6.12 0.25
CA GLU A 67 24.28 7.36 0.21
C GLU A 67 23.54 8.52 -0.51
N GLY A 68 22.34 8.26 -1.03
CA GLY A 68 21.47 9.25 -1.68
C GLY A 68 20.00 8.80 -1.64
N ASP A 69 19.10 9.66 -2.07
CA ASP A 69 17.68 9.34 -2.15
C ASP A 69 17.43 8.31 -3.26
N VAL A 70 16.64 7.27 -2.97
CA VAL A 70 16.25 6.25 -3.95
C VAL A 70 14.74 6.24 -4.12
N GLU A 71 14.29 6.45 -5.35
CA GLU A 71 12.89 6.25 -5.74
C GLU A 71 12.79 5.13 -6.76
N ILE A 72 11.91 4.15 -6.54
CA ILE A 72 11.64 3.05 -7.45
C ILE A 72 10.18 3.12 -7.88
N ILE A 73 9.92 3.19 -9.18
CA ILE A 73 8.59 3.30 -9.78
C ILE A 73 8.29 2.04 -10.59
N ALA A 74 7.27 1.31 -10.16
CA ALA A 74 6.76 0.13 -10.82
C ALA A 74 5.86 0.48 -12.03
N PRO A 75 5.64 -0.44 -12.98
CA PRO A 75 4.84 -0.17 -14.18
C PRO A 75 3.39 0.26 -13.87
N ASN A 76 2.82 -0.21 -12.77
CA ASN A 76 1.46 0.15 -12.34
C ASN A 76 1.38 1.51 -11.64
N GLY A 77 2.52 2.21 -11.46
CA GLY A 77 2.63 3.47 -10.74
C GLY A 77 2.83 3.32 -9.22
N ALA A 78 2.98 2.10 -8.69
CA ALA A 78 3.42 1.94 -7.31
C ALA A 78 4.84 2.45 -7.16
N SER A 79 5.11 3.20 -6.10
CA SER A 79 6.46 3.72 -5.87
C SER A 79 6.95 3.45 -4.45
N LEU A 80 8.24 3.16 -4.33
CA LEU A 80 8.97 3.05 -3.09
C LEU A 80 10.00 4.16 -3.03
N GLN A 81 10.00 4.93 -1.95
CA GLN A 81 10.97 5.98 -1.69
C GLN A 81 11.73 5.65 -0.40
N LEU A 82 13.05 5.76 -0.48
CA LEU A 82 14.00 5.56 0.60
C LEU A 82 14.87 6.82 0.66
N ALA A 83 15.01 7.37 1.86
CA ALA A 83 15.78 8.58 2.05
C ALA A 83 17.28 8.28 2.10
N GLU A 84 18.10 9.28 1.80
CA GLU A 84 19.52 9.26 2.13
C GLU A 84 19.73 8.84 3.60
N GLY A 85 20.69 7.95 3.82
CA GLY A 85 21.02 7.44 5.15
C GLY A 85 20.08 6.34 5.64
N THR A 86 19.07 5.91 4.86
CA THR A 86 18.32 4.69 5.17
C THR A 86 19.23 3.48 5.18
N VAL A 87 19.24 2.78 6.31
CA VAL A 87 19.88 1.49 6.51
C VAL A 87 18.82 0.40 6.35
N VAL A 88 19.13 -0.57 5.51
CA VAL A 88 18.31 -1.77 5.32
C VAL A 88 19.08 -2.96 5.86
N THR A 89 18.52 -3.64 6.85
CA THR A 89 19.15 -4.75 7.57
C THR A 89 18.36 -6.03 7.31
N PRO A 90 18.94 -7.04 6.62
CA PRO A 90 18.28 -8.32 6.43
C PRO A 90 18.27 -9.13 7.74
N SER A 91 17.28 -10.00 7.90
CA SER A 91 17.24 -10.95 9.02
C SER A 91 18.30 -12.07 8.92
N GLU A 92 18.87 -12.26 7.73
CA GLU A 92 19.87 -13.28 7.42
C GLU A 92 21.11 -12.61 6.81
N ALA A 93 22.27 -12.78 7.46
CA ALA A 93 23.51 -12.10 7.07
C ALA A 93 24.14 -12.66 5.78
N ASP A 94 23.70 -13.84 5.33
CA ASP A 94 24.11 -14.49 4.08
C ASP A 94 23.14 -14.24 2.92
N TRP A 95 22.20 -13.28 3.07
CA TRP A 95 21.36 -12.81 1.97
C TRP A 95 22.22 -12.30 0.80
N ASP A 96 21.84 -12.73 -0.40
CA ASP A 96 22.60 -12.59 -1.65
C ASP A 96 22.63 -11.18 -2.25
N GLY A 97 21.97 -10.21 -1.61
CA GLY A 97 21.89 -8.83 -2.08
C GLY A 97 20.87 -8.62 -3.20
N LEU A 98 20.03 -9.63 -3.51
CA LEU A 98 18.97 -9.51 -4.52
C LEU A 98 17.65 -9.11 -3.88
N PHE A 99 17.21 -7.89 -4.20
CA PHE A 99 16.04 -7.23 -3.64
C PHE A 99 14.92 -7.15 -4.67
N VAL A 100 13.71 -7.58 -4.31
CA VAL A 100 12.51 -7.44 -5.15
C VAL A 100 11.99 -6.01 -5.02
N PRO A 101 12.02 -5.20 -6.10
CA PRO A 101 11.42 -3.87 -6.09
C PRO A 101 9.87 -3.99 -6.04
N PRO A 102 9.15 -2.87 -5.85
CA PRO A 102 7.69 -2.87 -5.84
C PRO A 102 7.09 -3.61 -7.03
N THR A 103 6.50 -4.77 -6.74
CA THR A 103 5.96 -5.67 -7.76
C THR A 103 4.53 -6.02 -7.39
N VAL A 104 3.60 -5.85 -8.33
CA VAL A 104 2.20 -6.22 -8.12
C VAL A 104 2.10 -7.74 -8.02
N VAL A 105 1.44 -8.23 -6.97
CA VAL A 105 1.19 -9.66 -6.78
C VAL A 105 -0.30 -9.97 -6.98
N SER A 106 -0.57 -11.13 -7.57
CA SER A 106 -1.93 -11.59 -7.84
C SER A 106 -2.54 -12.22 -6.57
N LEU A 107 -3.12 -11.37 -5.73
CA LEU A 107 -3.92 -11.76 -4.56
C LEU A 107 -5.34 -11.26 -4.73
N THR A 108 -6.33 -12.15 -4.49
CA THR A 108 -7.75 -11.80 -4.66
C THR A 108 -8.43 -11.52 -3.34
N THR A 109 -8.04 -12.22 -2.27
CA THR A 109 -8.68 -12.10 -0.96
C THR A 109 -7.66 -12.17 0.16
N VAL A 110 -8.03 -11.58 1.29
CA VAL A 110 -7.29 -11.66 2.56
C VAL A 110 -8.26 -11.87 3.71
N SER A 111 -7.77 -12.47 4.80
CA SER A 111 -8.55 -12.69 6.02
C SER A 111 -7.85 -12.01 7.20
N PRO A 112 -8.17 -10.74 7.49
CA PRO A 112 -7.66 -10.08 8.68
C PRO A 112 -8.14 -10.79 9.96
N ALA A 113 -7.27 -10.84 10.97
CA ALA A 113 -7.58 -11.53 12.22
C ALA A 113 -8.84 -10.96 12.88
N GLY A 114 -9.84 -11.82 13.12
CA GLY A 114 -11.11 -11.43 13.72
C GLY A 114 -12.09 -10.73 12.76
N GLU A 115 -11.77 -10.64 11.47
CA GLU A 115 -12.63 -10.08 10.42
C GLU A 115 -13.02 -11.15 9.38
N PRO A 116 -14.17 -11.01 8.69
CA PRO A 116 -14.49 -11.82 7.51
C PRO A 116 -13.49 -11.60 6.38
N GLU A 117 -13.47 -12.56 5.45
CA GLU A 117 -12.72 -12.46 4.21
C GLU A 117 -13.04 -11.16 3.45
N SER A 118 -12.01 -10.54 2.91
CA SER A 118 -12.05 -9.23 2.28
C SER A 118 -11.42 -9.28 0.89
N GLU A 119 -11.93 -8.46 -0.02
CA GLU A 119 -11.43 -8.38 -1.40
C GLU A 119 -10.22 -7.45 -1.48
N ILE A 120 -9.19 -7.86 -2.22
CA ILE A 120 -7.99 -7.07 -2.46
C ILE A 120 -8.24 -6.07 -3.59
N ILE A 121 -7.88 -4.82 -3.34
CA ILE A 121 -7.86 -3.76 -4.36
C ILE A 121 -6.53 -3.80 -5.12
N LEU A 122 -5.43 -3.85 -4.36
CA LEU A 122 -4.07 -3.87 -4.88
C LEU A 122 -3.16 -4.51 -3.84
N ALA A 123 -2.26 -5.39 -4.27
CA ALA A 123 -1.20 -5.94 -3.45
C ALA A 123 0.15 -5.73 -4.13
N VAL A 124 1.12 -5.22 -3.38
CA VAL A 124 2.48 -4.90 -3.84
C VAL A 124 3.46 -5.57 -2.89
N LYS A 125 4.37 -6.37 -3.45
CA LYS A 125 5.49 -6.97 -2.75
C LYS A 125 6.73 -6.10 -2.90
N VAL A 126 7.48 -5.98 -1.82
CA VAL A 126 8.79 -5.33 -1.74
C VAL A 126 9.69 -6.22 -0.86
N GLY A 127 10.98 -6.32 -1.18
CA GLY A 127 11.95 -7.07 -0.36
C GLY A 127 12.25 -8.46 -0.89
N SER A 128 11.96 -9.51 -0.13
CA SER A 128 12.27 -10.90 -0.50
C SER A 128 11.13 -11.83 -0.07
N ASP A 129 11.08 -13.05 -0.61
CA ASP A 129 10.16 -14.10 -0.15
C ASP A 129 10.63 -14.75 1.15
N ASP A 130 11.95 -14.92 1.28
CA ASP A 130 12.56 -15.74 2.32
C ASP A 130 13.16 -14.91 3.45
N VAL A 131 13.56 -13.67 3.14
CA VAL A 131 14.26 -12.78 4.07
C VAL A 131 13.37 -11.59 4.44
N SER A 132 13.31 -11.28 5.73
CA SER A 132 12.69 -10.05 6.22
C SER A 132 13.73 -8.94 6.35
N PHE A 133 13.30 -7.69 6.20
CA PHE A 133 14.18 -6.53 6.27
C PHE A 133 13.68 -5.56 7.33
N GLU A 134 14.58 -5.08 8.17
CA GLU A 134 14.38 -3.88 8.99
C GLU A 134 14.89 -2.66 8.23
N VAL A 135 14.17 -1.54 8.33
CA VAL A 135 14.43 -0.33 7.55
C VAL A 135 14.38 0.89 8.46
N ASP A 136 15.46 1.67 8.50
CA ASP A 136 15.55 2.89 9.32
C ASP A 136 16.43 3.96 8.64
N PRO A 137 15.94 5.18 8.34
CA PRO A 137 14.58 5.69 8.53
C PRO A 137 13.49 4.96 7.73
N ALA A 138 12.22 5.18 8.08
CA ALA A 138 11.08 4.50 7.48
C ALA A 138 10.98 4.76 5.96
N ALA A 139 10.61 3.75 5.19
CA ALA A 139 10.35 3.85 3.76
C ALA A 139 8.93 4.34 3.48
N ARG A 140 8.74 5.06 2.37
CA ARG A 140 7.43 5.47 1.86
C ARG A 140 7.02 4.61 0.67
N LEU A 141 5.92 3.88 0.80
CA LEU A 141 5.34 3.05 -0.26
C LEU A 141 3.99 3.65 -0.70
N LEU A 142 3.88 4.02 -1.98
CA LEU A 142 2.65 4.52 -2.59
C LEU A 142 1.93 3.40 -3.36
N LEU A 143 0.65 3.22 -3.05
CA LEU A 143 -0.27 2.30 -3.70
C LEU A 143 -1.27 3.09 -4.57
N PRO A 144 -1.08 3.15 -5.90
CA PRO A 144 -1.84 4.03 -6.77
C PRO A 144 -3.29 3.57 -6.92
N GLY A 145 -4.22 4.51 -6.90
CA GLY A 145 -5.66 4.28 -7.08
C GLY A 145 -6.32 3.43 -6.01
N ALA A 146 -5.62 3.12 -4.91
CA ALA A 146 -6.04 2.19 -3.87
C ALA A 146 -7.02 2.80 -2.86
N ALA A 147 -7.20 4.12 -2.83
CA ALA A 147 -8.08 4.80 -1.88
C ALA A 147 -9.56 4.71 -2.28
N LYS A 148 -10.11 3.49 -2.25
CA LYS A 148 -11.56 3.27 -2.43
C LYS A 148 -12.32 3.53 -1.14
N LYS A 149 -13.65 3.64 -1.25
CA LYS A 149 -14.53 3.76 -0.09
C LYS A 149 -14.32 2.55 0.84
N ASN A 150 -14.04 2.82 2.12
CA ASN A 150 -13.75 1.80 3.14
C ASN A 150 -12.50 0.95 2.82
N ALA A 151 -11.57 1.46 2.01
CA ALA A 151 -10.28 0.81 1.84
C ALA A 151 -9.54 0.79 3.18
N LYS A 152 -9.04 -0.39 3.52
CA LYS A 152 -8.12 -0.65 4.62
C LYS A 152 -6.79 -1.09 4.02
N VAL A 153 -5.74 -1.10 4.85
CA VAL A 153 -4.44 -1.64 4.46
C VAL A 153 -3.92 -2.65 5.46
N GLY A 154 -3.06 -3.52 4.99
CA GLY A 154 -2.39 -4.52 5.79
C GLY A 154 -1.15 -5.03 5.08
N PHE A 155 -0.47 -5.95 5.73
CA PHE A 155 0.67 -6.65 5.17
C PHE A 155 0.60 -8.15 5.45
N ILE A 156 1.31 -8.92 4.64
CA ILE A 156 1.39 -10.38 4.75
C ILE A 156 2.83 -10.72 5.09
N ALA A 157 3.09 -11.01 6.36
CA ALA A 157 4.43 -11.38 6.82
C ALA A 157 4.97 -12.62 6.08
N PRO A 158 6.30 -12.82 6.02
CA PRO A 158 6.88 -14.08 5.58
C PRO A 158 6.22 -15.26 6.30
N GLY A 159 5.81 -16.28 5.55
CA GLY A 159 4.98 -17.39 6.07
C GLY A 159 3.46 -17.17 5.98
N GLY A 160 2.98 -16.04 5.44
CA GLY A 160 1.62 -15.89 4.91
C GLY A 160 0.56 -15.33 5.86
N THR A 161 0.94 -14.86 7.05
CA THR A 161 -0.03 -14.29 8.01
C THR A 161 -0.37 -12.84 7.65
N PHE A 162 -1.65 -12.55 7.40
CA PHE A 162 -2.14 -11.19 7.15
C PHE A 162 -2.34 -10.41 8.45
N THR A 163 -1.78 -9.20 8.51
CA THR A 163 -1.91 -8.25 9.63
C THR A 163 -2.44 -6.92 9.10
N ALA A 164 -3.55 -6.43 9.67
CA ALA A 164 -4.07 -5.11 9.33
C ALA A 164 -3.20 -3.99 9.91
N ILE A 165 -2.97 -2.94 9.13
CA ILE A 165 -2.34 -1.70 9.58
C ILE A 165 -3.47 -0.75 9.97
N THR A 166 -3.63 -0.53 11.27
CA THR A 166 -4.72 0.30 11.82
C THR A 166 -4.25 1.70 12.22
N THR A 167 -2.94 1.91 12.30
CA THR A 167 -2.32 3.20 12.64
C THR A 167 -2.39 4.14 11.44
N GLN A 168 -3.00 5.32 11.63
CA GLN A 168 -3.00 6.39 10.63
C GLN A 168 -1.79 7.31 10.83
N CYS A 169 -1.10 7.66 9.75
CA CYS A 169 0.02 8.61 9.82
C CYS A 169 -0.48 10.03 10.15
N ALA A 170 0.32 10.78 10.90
CA ALA A 170 0.01 12.18 11.23
C ALA A 170 0.11 13.12 10.02
N ALA A 171 1.01 12.81 9.07
CA ALA A 171 1.21 13.49 7.81
C ALA A 171 1.90 12.53 6.82
N ASP A 172 1.88 12.88 5.53
CA ASP A 172 2.73 12.22 4.52
C ASP A 172 4.11 12.90 4.52
N SER A 173 4.98 12.47 5.43
CA SER A 173 6.32 13.05 5.62
C SER A 173 7.23 12.08 6.35
N GLN A 174 8.54 12.17 6.10
CA GLN A 174 9.55 11.33 6.75
C GLN A 174 9.47 11.38 8.28
N ASP A 175 9.29 12.56 8.86
CA ASP A 175 9.16 12.73 10.32
C ASP A 175 7.98 11.93 10.90
N ALA A 176 6.85 11.92 10.20
CA ALA A 176 5.67 11.15 10.62
C ALA A 176 5.88 9.64 10.47
N GLY A 177 6.55 9.20 9.41
CA GLY A 177 6.92 7.79 9.20
C GLY A 177 7.95 7.29 10.22
N ASN A 178 8.91 8.14 10.60
CA ASN A 178 9.93 7.78 11.59
C ASN A 178 9.36 7.66 13.01
N ALA A 179 8.33 8.45 13.32
CA ALA A 179 7.68 8.49 14.63
C ALA A 179 6.85 7.24 14.94
N VAL A 180 6.50 6.41 13.95
CA VAL A 180 5.73 5.19 14.18
C VAL A 180 6.62 4.01 14.54
N GLU A 181 6.07 3.09 15.34
CA GLU A 181 6.80 1.91 15.82
C GLU A 181 7.17 0.98 14.66
N ARG A 182 6.23 0.74 13.74
CA ARG A 182 6.42 -0.20 12.63
C ARG A 182 5.85 0.31 11.32
N ASP A 183 4.56 0.64 11.31
CA ASP A 183 3.85 1.08 10.11
C ASP A 183 2.71 2.04 10.42
N CYS A 184 2.41 2.90 9.44
CA CYS A 184 1.17 3.64 9.37
C CYS A 184 0.74 3.88 7.93
N PHE A 185 -0.51 4.27 7.73
CA PHE A 185 -1.01 4.64 6.41
C PHE A 185 -1.69 6.01 6.40
N ILE A 186 -1.74 6.63 5.22
CA ILE A 186 -2.49 7.86 4.97
C ILE A 186 -3.04 7.85 3.55
N VAL A 187 -4.24 8.41 3.37
CA VAL A 187 -4.86 8.59 2.06
C VAL A 187 -4.42 9.92 1.47
N VAL A 188 -3.88 9.91 0.25
CA VAL A 188 -3.42 11.10 -0.47
C VAL A 188 -4.09 11.12 -1.84
N GLY A 189 -5.12 11.96 -2.01
CA GLY A 189 -5.94 11.94 -3.21
C GLY A 189 -6.66 10.60 -3.39
N ASP A 190 -6.43 9.94 -4.52
CA ASP A 190 -6.98 8.61 -4.84
C ASP A 190 -6.03 7.46 -4.47
N ASP A 191 -4.88 7.77 -3.88
CA ASP A 191 -3.82 6.82 -3.54
C ASP A 191 -3.76 6.55 -2.03
N ILE A 192 -3.16 5.42 -1.66
CA ILE A 192 -2.80 5.14 -0.26
C ILE A 192 -1.28 5.12 -0.15
N VAL A 193 -0.77 5.86 0.84
CA VAL A 193 0.64 5.85 1.21
C VAL A 193 0.78 5.04 2.50
N ILE A 194 1.78 4.16 2.53
CA ILE A 194 2.21 3.39 3.69
C ILE A 194 3.62 3.84 4.05
N TRP A 195 3.80 4.30 5.28
CA TRP A 195 5.13 4.48 5.87
C TRP A 195 5.47 3.22 6.67
N THR A 196 6.60 2.58 6.38
CA THR A 196 6.95 1.27 6.94
C THR A 196 8.44 1.17 7.29
N LYS A 197 8.75 0.42 8.35
CA LYS A 197 10.11 0.05 8.78
C LYS A 197 10.47 -1.40 8.44
N HIS A 198 9.66 -2.05 7.60
CA HIS A 198 9.91 -3.40 7.11
C HIS A 198 9.42 -3.60 5.69
N PHE A 199 10.01 -4.57 5.00
CA PHE A 199 9.59 -4.97 3.66
C PHE A 199 8.95 -6.33 3.64
N THR A 200 7.84 -6.40 2.90
CA THR A 200 6.98 -7.55 2.80
C THR A 200 5.95 -7.32 1.68
N THR A 201 4.88 -8.13 1.63
CA THR A 201 3.72 -7.84 0.77
C THR A 201 2.74 -6.94 1.50
N PHE A 202 2.50 -5.75 0.95
CA PHE A 202 1.49 -4.81 1.41
C PHE A 202 0.25 -4.87 0.53
N ALA A 203 -0.92 -4.73 1.12
CA ALA A 203 -2.16 -4.75 0.36
C ALA A 203 -3.18 -3.72 0.86
N ALA A 204 -3.85 -3.10 -0.09
CA ALA A 204 -5.10 -2.38 0.12
C ALA A 204 -6.28 -3.32 -0.15
N TYR A 205 -7.28 -3.30 0.73
CA TYR A 205 -8.42 -4.22 0.67
C TYR A 205 -9.71 -3.54 1.12
N THR A 206 -10.84 -4.09 0.68
CA THR A 206 -12.18 -3.70 1.13
C THR A 206 -12.87 -4.87 1.79
N GLN A 207 -13.40 -4.62 2.98
CA GLN A 207 -14.18 -5.62 3.68
C GLN A 207 -15.52 -5.83 2.97
N VAL A 208 -15.81 -7.08 2.61
CA VAL A 208 -17.14 -7.47 2.16
C VAL A 208 -18.02 -7.50 3.42
N LEU A 209 -18.84 -6.47 3.61
CA LEU A 209 -19.88 -6.54 4.63
C LEU A 209 -20.82 -7.67 4.21
N ALA A 210 -20.90 -8.74 5.02
CA ALA A 210 -21.98 -9.71 4.87
C ALA A 210 -23.28 -8.90 4.90
N SER A 211 -24.07 -8.97 3.83
CA SER A 211 -25.42 -8.43 3.86
C SER A 211 -26.11 -9.17 4.99
N SER A 212 -26.40 -8.47 6.09
CA SER A 212 -27.31 -8.97 7.09
C SER A 212 -28.67 -9.02 6.41
N GLY A 213 -28.95 -10.14 5.73
CA GLY A 213 -30.24 -10.51 5.18
C GLY A 213 -31.22 -10.73 6.32
N ALA A 214 -31.56 -9.66 7.01
CA ALA A 214 -32.80 -9.57 7.76
C ALA A 214 -33.86 -9.14 6.75
N ASP A 215 -34.25 -10.06 5.87
CA ASP A 215 -35.61 -10.09 5.35
C ASP A 215 -36.51 -10.38 6.57
N GLN A 216 -36.75 -9.35 7.38
CA GLN A 216 -37.93 -9.32 8.22
C GLN A 216 -39.07 -9.05 7.27
N GLU A 217 -39.66 -10.15 6.78
CA GLU A 217 -41.00 -10.21 6.24
C GLU A 217 -41.93 -9.55 7.27
N PHE A 218 -42.08 -8.23 7.18
CA PHE A 218 -43.18 -7.55 7.82
C PHE A 218 -44.44 -8.10 7.15
N PRO A 219 -45.36 -8.76 7.88
CA PRO A 219 -46.61 -9.14 7.27
C PRO A 219 -47.28 -7.84 6.82
N PHE A 220 -47.39 -7.66 5.50
CA PHE A 220 -48.27 -6.67 4.91
C PHE A 220 -49.67 -6.97 5.45
N VAL A 221 -50.11 -6.20 6.44
CA VAL A 221 -51.52 -6.14 6.79
C VAL A 221 -52.17 -5.32 5.67
N PRO A 222 -53.01 -5.91 4.80
CA PRO A 222 -53.68 -5.12 3.78
C PRO A 222 -54.60 -4.12 4.48
N LEU A 223 -54.43 -2.84 4.18
CA LEU A 223 -55.36 -1.79 4.54
C LEU A 223 -56.65 -2.00 3.74
N THR A 224 -57.54 -2.85 4.23
CA THR A 224 -58.92 -2.89 3.75
C THR A 224 -59.62 -1.62 4.22
N ALA A 225 -59.84 -0.71 3.27
CA ALA A 225 -60.72 0.42 3.43
C ALA A 225 -62.13 -0.08 3.75
N ALA A 226 -62.52 -0.06 5.02
CA ALA A 226 -63.90 -0.16 5.45
C ALA A 226 -64.44 1.26 5.68
N LEU A 227 -65.06 1.83 4.63
CA LEU A 227 -66.08 2.86 4.82
C LEU A 227 -67.27 2.20 5.55
N ALA A 228 -67.52 2.59 6.80
CA ALA A 228 -68.82 2.41 7.43
C ALA A 228 -69.08 3.55 8.41
N ALA A 229 -70.07 4.35 8.07
CA ALA A 229 -70.63 5.42 8.89
C ALA A 229 -71.37 4.87 10.12
N ALA A 230 -71.15 5.49 11.28
CA ALA A 230 -72.17 5.73 12.31
C ALA A 230 -71.50 6.54 13.44
N GLY A 231 -72.01 7.75 13.68
CA GLY A 231 -71.45 8.65 14.69
C GLY A 231 -71.67 8.18 16.12
N ILE A 232 -70.89 8.73 17.04
CA ILE A 232 -71.25 9.07 18.43
C ILE A 232 -70.19 10.05 18.96
N GLY A 233 -70.64 11.24 19.35
CA GLY A 233 -70.16 12.04 20.49
C GLY A 233 -68.72 12.54 20.51
N LEU A 234 -68.43 13.68 19.88
CA LEU A 234 -67.30 14.52 20.26
C LEU A 234 -67.71 15.39 21.46
N VAL A 235 -67.21 15.05 22.66
CA VAL A 235 -67.33 15.90 23.85
C VAL A 235 -66.42 17.12 23.69
N VAL A 236 -67.03 18.29 23.69
CA VAL A 236 -66.38 19.61 23.67
C VAL A 236 -65.72 19.88 25.03
N LEU A 237 -64.40 20.01 25.05
CA LEU A 237 -63.70 20.72 26.13
C LEU A 237 -63.19 22.05 25.58
N GLY A 238 -63.92 23.10 25.95
CA GLY A 238 -63.62 24.47 25.58
C GLY A 238 -62.34 25.00 26.22
N ARG A 239 -61.64 25.86 25.47
CA ARG A 239 -60.77 26.88 26.05
C ARG A 239 -61.30 28.25 25.67
N ARG A 240 -61.83 28.96 26.68
CA ARG A 240 -62.02 30.41 26.68
C ARG A 240 -60.71 31.09 26.26
N ARG A 241 -60.82 32.09 25.38
CA ARG A 241 -59.93 33.26 25.44
C ARG A 241 -60.82 34.49 25.50
N GLU A 242 -60.57 35.26 26.55
CA GLU A 242 -61.16 36.56 26.84
C GLU A 242 -60.43 37.63 26.04
N ALA A 243 -61.22 38.59 25.54
CA ALA A 243 -60.98 40.01 25.27
C ALA A 243 -61.69 40.42 23.97
#